data_AF-A0A2N7Q5Y9-F1
#
_entry.id   AF-A0A2N7Q5Y9-F1
#
_cell.length_a   1.000
_cell.length_b   1.000
_cell.length_c   1.000
_cell.angle_alpha   90.00
_cell.angle_beta   90.00
_cell.angle_gamma   90.00
#
_symmetry.space_group_name_H-M   'P 1'
#
loop_
_entity.id
_entity.type
_entity.pdbx_description
1 polymer ?
#
loop_
_entity_poly.entity_id
_entity_poly.type
_entity_poly.pdbx_seq_one_letter_code
_entity_poly.pdbx_strand_id
1 'polypeptide(L)'
;MFKVVALLTDFGIEDHYAGVVKARILRELKEPLNINFIDITHKIPPQDVRKGALSLYFSYKYFPEGTIFLVIVDPGVGTERKALVIKTEKFIFVGPDNGVFSLIYAENPEFLSFEIIENKVLKPPYSHTFHGRDLFAPAVAYI
;
A
#
# COMPACT_ATOMS: atom_id res chain seq x y z
N MET A 1 -1.23 -3.38 21.33
CA MET A 1 -2.01 -4.03 20.25
C MET A 1 -1.12 -4.08 19.02
N PHE A 2 -1.05 -5.21 18.31
CA PHE A 2 -0.21 -5.34 17.10
C PHE A 2 -1.06 -5.08 15.86
N LYS A 3 -0.50 -4.39 14.87
CA LYS A 3 -1.14 -4.20 13.57
C LYS A 3 -0.28 -4.82 12.48
N VAL A 4 -0.89 -5.57 11.58
CA VAL A 4 -0.18 -6.19 10.45
C VAL A 4 -0.25 -5.25 9.26
N VAL A 5 0.92 -4.95 8.69
CA VAL A 5 1.04 -4.25 7.42
C VAL A 5 1.74 -5.20 6.46
N ALA A 6 1.00 -5.67 5.45
CA ALA A 6 1.49 -6.56 4.42
C ALA A 6 1.91 -5.75 3.19
N LEU A 7 3.13 -5.96 2.66
CA LEU A 7 3.66 -5.22 1.52
C LEU A 7 3.75 -6.11 0.27
N LEU A 8 3.30 -5.57 -0.86
CA LEU A 8 3.50 -6.15 -2.19
C LEU A 8 3.97 -5.06 -3.15
N THR A 9 5.16 -5.22 -3.74
CA THR A 9 5.73 -4.20 -4.65
C THR A 9 6.49 -4.80 -5.82
N ASP A 10 6.87 -3.95 -6.78
CA ASP A 10 7.78 -4.25 -7.90
C ASP A 10 9.19 -3.64 -7.72
N PHE A 11 9.58 -3.31 -6.49
CA PHE A 11 10.84 -2.62 -6.18
C PHE A 11 12.10 -3.50 -6.30
N GLY A 12 11.95 -4.81 -6.36
CA GLY A 12 13.05 -5.74 -6.16
C GLY A 12 13.46 -5.86 -4.69
N ILE A 13 14.52 -6.63 -4.44
CA ILE A 13 15.05 -6.93 -3.09
C ILE A 13 16.50 -6.46 -2.90
N GLU A 14 17.12 -5.93 -3.95
CA GLU A 14 18.53 -5.52 -3.94
C GLU A 14 18.72 -4.13 -3.34
N ASP A 15 17.70 -3.26 -3.47
CA ASP A 15 17.76 -1.85 -3.11
C ASP A 15 16.93 -1.52 -1.86
N HIS A 16 17.16 -0.31 -1.35
CA HIS A 16 16.62 0.22 -0.10
C HIS A 16 15.12 0.55 -0.09
N TYR A 17 14.43 0.52 -1.24
CA TYR A 17 13.09 1.09 -1.41
C TYR A 17 12.06 0.55 -0.39
N ALA A 18 11.93 -0.77 -0.27
CA ALA A 18 10.97 -1.38 0.66
C ALA A 18 11.30 -1.07 2.13
N GLY A 19 12.59 -1.09 2.48
CA GLY A 19 13.06 -0.73 3.83
C GLY A 19 12.72 0.71 4.20
N VAL A 20 12.93 1.65 3.28
CA VAL A 20 12.59 3.07 3.50
C VAL A 20 11.09 3.29 3.64
N VAL A 21 10.24 2.58 2.87
CA VAL A 21 8.78 2.65 3.03
C VAL A 21 8.36 2.22 4.44
N LYS A 22 8.86 1.08 4.93
CA LYS A 22 8.57 0.59 6.29
C LYS A 22 9.04 1.57 7.36
N ALA A 23 10.29 2.06 7.25
CA ALA A 23 10.83 3.04 8.17
C ALA A 23 10.01 4.35 8.18
N ARG A 24 9.51 4.75 7.01
CA ARG A 24 8.67 5.94 6.87
C ARG A 24 7.30 5.78 7.52
N ILE A 25 6.68 4.60 7.43
CA ILE A 25 5.46 4.27 8.18
C ILE A 25 5.73 4.45 9.68
N LEU A 26 6.78 3.80 10.20
CA LEU A 26 7.14 3.87 11.63
C LEU A 26 7.39 5.32 12.10
N ARG A 27 8.05 6.13 11.28
CA ARG A 27 8.34 7.54 11.59
C ARG A 27 7.09 8.40 11.69
N GLU A 28 6.01 8.05 11.00
CA GLU A 28 4.78 8.84 10.92
C GLU A 28 3.70 8.40 11.93
N LEU A 29 3.95 7.32 12.69
CA LEU A 29 3.05 6.89 13.76
C LEU A 29 2.94 7.97 14.85
N LYS A 30 1.71 8.34 15.18
CA LYS A 30 1.42 9.31 16.25
C LYS A 30 1.38 8.69 17.64
N GLU A 31 1.04 7.40 17.72
CA GLU A 31 0.87 6.64 18.95
C GLU A 31 1.84 5.44 18.93
N PRO A 32 2.32 4.97 20.09
CA PRO A 32 3.17 3.80 20.19
C PRO A 32 2.38 2.54 19.81
N LEU A 33 2.43 2.19 18.52
CA LEU A 33 1.78 1.03 17.93
C LEU A 33 2.85 0.06 17.43
N ASN A 34 2.75 -1.21 17.83
CA ASN A 34 3.63 -2.24 17.30
C ASN A 34 3.13 -2.68 15.92
N ILE A 35 3.91 -2.42 14.89
CA ILE A 35 3.64 -2.87 13.53
C ILE A 35 4.40 -4.16 13.25
N ASN A 36 3.69 -5.18 12.77
CA ASN A 36 4.30 -6.37 12.19
C ASN A 36 4.27 -6.24 10.66
N PHE A 37 5.44 -6.02 10.06
CA PHE A 37 5.58 -5.95 8.62
C PHE A 37 5.72 -7.35 8.02
N ILE A 38 4.89 -7.68 7.03
CA ILE A 38 4.98 -8.93 6.28
C ILE A 38 5.18 -8.59 4.81
N ASP A 39 6.28 -9.01 4.21
CA ASP A 39 6.46 -8.86 2.77
C ASP A 39 5.81 -10.05 2.08
N ILE A 40 4.75 -9.80 1.30
CA ILE A 40 4.18 -10.81 0.40
C ILE A 40 5.20 -11.10 -0.69
N THR A 41 5.67 -10.05 -1.38
CA THR A 41 6.78 -10.09 -2.32
C THR A 41 7.14 -8.67 -2.76
N HIS A 42 8.41 -8.44 -3.07
CA HIS A 42 8.87 -7.24 -3.78
C HIS A 42 9.33 -7.55 -5.21
N LYS A 43 9.06 -8.77 -5.69
CA LYS A 43 9.52 -9.28 -6.99
C LYS A 43 8.41 -9.37 -8.02
N ILE A 44 7.35 -8.56 -7.89
CA ILE A 44 6.45 -8.36 -9.02
C ILE A 44 7.29 -7.82 -10.19
N PRO A 45 7.12 -8.33 -11.42
CA PRO A 45 7.82 -7.77 -12.56
C PRO A 45 7.57 -6.26 -12.65
N PRO A 46 8.58 -5.44 -13.01
CA PRO A 46 8.42 -4.00 -13.07
C PRO A 46 7.17 -3.60 -13.84
N GLN A 47 6.33 -2.75 -13.22
CA GLN A 47 5.12 -2.18 -13.81
C GLN A 47 3.99 -3.19 -14.12
N ASP A 48 4.12 -4.46 -13.75
CA ASP A 48 3.11 -5.48 -14.03
C ASP A 48 1.96 -5.44 -13.01
N VAL A 49 1.07 -4.47 -13.20
CA VAL A 49 -0.13 -4.24 -12.37
C VAL A 49 -1.01 -5.48 -12.28
N ARG A 50 -1.13 -6.26 -13.37
CA ARG A 50 -1.95 -7.48 -13.41
C ARG A 50 -1.36 -8.57 -12.54
N LYS A 51 -0.05 -8.79 -12.61
CA LYS A 51 0.64 -9.74 -11.73
C LYS A 51 0.53 -9.31 -10.27
N GLY A 52 0.66 -8.01 -9.99
CA GLY A 52 0.42 -7.45 -8.67
C GLY A 52 -0.98 -7.76 -8.13
N ALA A 53 -2.02 -7.52 -8.95
CA ALA A 53 -3.40 -7.82 -8.60
C ALA A 53 -3.64 -9.32 -8.31
N LEU A 54 -3.12 -10.21 -9.16
CA LEU A 54 -3.25 -11.66 -8.97
C LEU A 54 -2.51 -12.13 -7.71
N SER A 55 -1.28 -11.67 -7.50
CA SER A 55 -0.50 -12.02 -6.31
C SER A 55 -1.17 -11.52 -5.02
N LEU A 56 -1.79 -10.34 -5.03
CA LEU A 56 -2.60 -9.86 -3.91
C LEU A 56 -3.83 -10.76 -3.70
N TYR A 57 -4.59 -11.01 -4.76
CA TYR A 57 -5.83 -11.79 -4.71
C TYR A 57 -5.63 -13.18 -4.10
N PHE A 58 -4.58 -13.89 -4.48
CA PHE A 58 -4.29 -15.23 -3.96
C PHE A 58 -3.65 -15.24 -2.56
N SER A 59 -3.20 -14.10 -2.04
CA SER A 59 -2.49 -14.04 -0.75
C SER A 59 -3.31 -13.45 0.39
N TYR A 60 -4.14 -12.44 0.11
CA TYR A 60 -4.67 -11.56 1.16
C TYR A 60 -5.56 -12.28 2.20
N LYS A 61 -6.33 -13.30 1.78
CA LYS A 61 -7.26 -14.03 2.68
C LYS A 61 -6.57 -14.88 3.75
N TYR A 62 -5.27 -15.13 3.63
CA TYR A 62 -4.50 -15.88 4.63
C TYR A 62 -4.03 -15.01 5.80
N PHE A 63 -4.17 -13.69 5.69
CA PHE A 63 -3.78 -12.75 6.73
C PHE A 63 -4.89 -12.60 7.77
N PRO A 64 -4.54 -12.22 9.02
CA PRO A 64 -5.54 -11.91 10.03
C PRO A 64 -6.41 -10.72 9.63
N GLU A 65 -7.68 -10.74 10.06
CA GLU A 65 -8.59 -9.60 9.89
C GLU A 65 -7.99 -8.33 10.50
N GLY A 66 -8.26 -7.19 9.86
CA GLY A 66 -7.67 -5.89 10.17
C GLY A 66 -6.31 -5.61 9.52
N THR A 67 -5.76 -6.55 8.75
CA THR A 67 -4.49 -6.34 8.01
C THR A 67 -4.63 -5.20 7.00
N ILE A 68 -3.60 -4.34 6.95
CA ILE A 68 -3.43 -3.32 5.91
C ILE A 68 -2.51 -3.88 4.82
N PHE A 69 -3.00 -3.97 3.59
CA PHE A 69 -2.23 -4.35 2.41
C PHE A 69 -1.74 -3.09 1.70
N LEU A 70 -0.44 -2.82 1.82
CA LEU A 70 0.24 -1.77 1.08
C LEU A 70 0.78 -2.34 -0.24
N VAL A 71 0.17 -1.95 -1.34
CA VAL A 71 0.43 -2.51 -2.67
C VAL A 71 0.95 -1.40 -3.59
N ILE A 72 2.21 -1.50 -3.99
CA ILE A 72 2.89 -0.47 -4.77
C ILE A 72 3.48 -1.10 -6.02
N VAL A 73 2.65 -1.21 -7.06
CA VAL A 73 3.04 -1.51 -8.44
C VAL A 73 2.47 -0.38 -9.27
N ASP A 74 3.28 0.64 -9.54
CA ASP A 74 2.78 1.98 -9.87
C ASP A 74 3.52 2.61 -11.06
N PRO A 75 3.28 2.14 -12.31
CA PRO A 75 3.84 2.77 -13.51
C PRO A 75 3.39 4.23 -13.71
N GLY A 76 2.27 4.62 -13.10
CA GLY A 76 1.69 5.96 -13.20
C GLY A 76 2.12 6.90 -12.07
N VAL A 77 3.16 6.58 -11.29
CA VAL A 77 3.64 7.46 -10.21
C VAL A 77 3.92 8.88 -10.73
N GLY A 78 3.50 9.89 -9.98
CA GLY A 78 3.68 11.30 -10.37
C GLY A 78 2.76 11.79 -11.50
N THR A 79 1.82 10.97 -11.97
CA THR A 79 0.76 11.36 -12.93
C THR A 79 -0.55 11.70 -12.22
N GLU A 80 -1.63 11.90 -12.98
CA GLU A 80 -2.98 12.18 -12.45
C GLU A 80 -3.65 10.96 -11.76
N ARG A 81 -2.99 9.79 -11.71
CA ARG A 81 -3.56 8.60 -11.07
C ARG A 81 -3.78 8.84 -9.57
N LYS A 82 -4.99 8.52 -9.11
CA LYS A 82 -5.37 8.69 -7.71
C LYS A 82 -4.63 7.71 -6.80
N ALA A 83 -4.42 8.11 -5.55
CA ALA A 83 -3.97 7.22 -4.48
C ALA A 83 -5.20 6.80 -3.66
N LEU A 84 -5.38 5.51 -3.42
CA LEU A 84 -6.60 4.98 -2.80
C LEU A 84 -6.34 4.30 -1.47
N VAL A 85 -7.35 4.38 -0.62
CA VAL A 85 -7.61 3.46 0.49
C VAL A 85 -8.93 2.75 0.22
N ILE A 86 -8.89 1.44 0.15
CA ILE A 86 -10.09 0.58 0.07
C ILE A 86 -10.27 -0.10 1.42
N LYS A 87 -11.47 -0.02 1.97
CA LYS A 87 -11.85 -0.73 3.20
C LYS A 87 -12.96 -1.71 2.90
N THR A 88 -12.70 -2.98 3.14
CA THR A 88 -13.71 -4.04 3.17
C THR A 88 -14.15 -4.27 4.63
N GLU A 89 -15.06 -5.21 4.85
CA GLU A 89 -15.43 -5.65 6.21
C GLU A 89 -14.19 -6.09 7.01
N LYS A 90 -13.27 -6.82 6.37
CA LYS A 90 -12.16 -7.52 7.05
C LYS A 90 -10.79 -6.90 6.85
N PHE A 91 -10.56 -6.19 5.75
CA PHE A 91 -9.22 -5.78 5.34
C PHE A 91 -9.20 -4.36 4.79
N ILE A 92 -8.01 -3.76 4.85
CA ILE A 92 -7.74 -2.43 4.29
C ILE A 92 -6.66 -2.57 3.23
N PHE A 93 -6.81 -1.89 2.10
CA PHE A 93 -5.88 -1.91 0.98
C PHE A 93 -5.47 -0.48 0.64
N VAL A 94 -4.19 -0.24 0.43
CA VAL A 94 -3.61 1.08 0.18
C VAL A 94 -2.69 1.00 -1.03
N GLY A 95 -2.92 1.84 -2.03
CA GLY A 95 -2.15 1.79 -3.29
C GLY A 95 -2.71 2.66 -4.41
N PRO A 96 -2.14 2.58 -5.62
CA PRO A 96 -2.54 3.39 -6.77
C PRO A 96 -3.89 2.95 -7.36
N ASP A 97 -4.65 3.92 -7.88
CA ASP A 97 -5.83 3.68 -8.72
C ASP A 97 -5.43 3.36 -10.15
N ASN A 98 -4.94 2.14 -10.38
CA ASN A 98 -4.51 1.67 -11.69
C ASN A 98 -5.05 0.29 -12.04
N GLY A 99 -6.02 -0.19 -11.26
CA GLY A 99 -6.60 -1.53 -11.40
C GLY A 99 -5.93 -2.62 -10.54
N VAL A 100 -4.89 -2.31 -9.76
CA VAL A 100 -4.24 -3.32 -8.88
C VAL A 100 -5.20 -3.94 -7.85
N PHE A 101 -6.25 -3.22 -7.46
CA PHE A 101 -7.30 -3.71 -6.55
C PHE A 101 -8.53 -4.29 -7.24
N SER A 102 -8.49 -4.50 -8.56
CA SER A 102 -9.66 -4.92 -9.34
C SER A 102 -10.32 -6.21 -8.85
N LEU A 103 -9.50 -7.19 -8.50
CA LEU A 103 -9.99 -8.47 -7.98
C LEU A 103 -10.53 -8.36 -6.55
N ILE A 104 -10.09 -7.36 -5.79
CA ILE A 104 -10.53 -7.15 -4.40
C ILE A 104 -11.95 -6.62 -4.37
N TYR A 105 -12.25 -5.53 -5.07
CA TYR A 105 -13.60 -4.99 -5.08
C TYR A 105 -14.60 -5.87 -5.85
N ALA A 106 -14.13 -6.64 -6.84
CA ALA A 106 -14.98 -7.61 -7.53
C ALA A 106 -15.48 -8.72 -6.59
N GLU A 107 -14.65 -9.13 -5.63
CA GLU A 107 -14.99 -10.16 -4.65
C GLU A 107 -15.66 -9.60 -3.38
N ASN A 108 -15.46 -8.32 -3.09
CA ASN A 108 -15.99 -7.65 -1.90
C ASN A 108 -16.85 -6.46 -2.34
N PRO A 109 -18.09 -6.68 -2.83
CA PRO A 109 -18.93 -5.62 -3.40
C PRO A 109 -19.34 -4.55 -2.38
N GLU A 110 -19.37 -4.88 -1.08
CA GLU A 110 -19.65 -3.96 0.02
C GLU A 110 -18.37 -3.31 0.58
N PHE A 111 -17.62 -2.62 -0.29
CA PHE A 111 -16.41 -1.90 0.09
C PHE A 111 -16.64 -0.39 0.16
N LEU A 112 -15.80 0.29 0.95
CA LEU A 112 -15.65 1.75 0.93
C LEU A 112 -14.35 2.12 0.23
N SER A 113 -14.39 3.14 -0.61
CA SER A 113 -13.21 3.71 -1.28
C SER A 113 -13.00 5.15 -0.89
N PHE A 114 -11.75 5.50 -0.55
CA PHE A 114 -11.33 6.85 -0.23
C PHE A 114 -10.12 7.23 -1.07
N GLU A 115 -10.12 8.45 -1.57
CA GLU A 115 -8.94 9.05 -2.18
C GLU A 115 -8.04 9.65 -1.10
N ILE A 116 -6.74 9.35 -1.16
CA ILE A 116 -5.73 9.97 -0.31
C ILE A 116 -5.49 11.38 -0.84
N ILE A 117 -5.89 12.37 -0.05
CA ILE A 117 -5.69 13.77 -0.40
C ILE A 117 -4.22 14.15 -0.19
N GLU A 118 -3.46 14.27 -1.28
CA GLU A 118 -2.00 14.41 -1.26
C GLU A 118 -1.51 15.57 -0.37
N ASN A 119 -2.15 16.74 -0.43
CA ASN A 119 -1.76 17.91 0.34
C ASN A 119 -1.90 17.75 1.87
N LYS A 120 -2.63 16.74 2.34
CA LYS A 120 -2.75 16.42 3.77
C LYS A 120 -1.66 15.47 4.25
N VAL A 121 -0.98 14.80 3.33
CA VAL A 121 -0.08 13.67 3.62
C VAL A 121 1.36 14.00 3.24
N LEU A 122 1.56 14.64 2.09
CA LEU A 122 2.87 15.09 1.63
C LEU A 122 3.45 16.15 2.57
N LYS A 123 4.68 15.92 3.02
CA LYS A 123 5.45 16.85 3.86
C LYS A 123 6.76 17.18 3.15
N PRO A 124 7.07 18.46 2.87
CA PRO A 124 8.34 18.83 2.26
C PRO A 124 9.55 18.41 3.13
N PRO A 125 10.66 17.98 2.50
CA PRO A 125 10.82 17.69 1.07
C PRO A 125 10.14 16.36 0.69
N TYR A 126 9.43 16.34 -0.45
CA TYR A 126 8.79 15.14 -1.01
C TYR A 126 9.24 14.89 -2.45
N SER A 127 9.09 13.65 -2.93
CA SER A 127 9.45 13.20 -4.27
C SER A 127 8.20 12.88 -5.09
N HIS A 128 8.16 13.40 -6.32
CA HIS A 128 7.13 13.06 -7.31
C HIS A 128 7.28 11.64 -7.90
N THR A 129 8.42 10.98 -7.68
CA THR A 129 8.72 9.67 -8.24
C THR A 129 8.75 8.56 -7.19
N PHE A 130 8.55 8.89 -5.91
CA PHE A 130 8.54 7.91 -4.84
C PHE A 130 7.35 8.06 -3.88
N HIS A 131 6.13 8.02 -4.44
CA HIS A 131 4.88 8.06 -3.68
C HIS A 131 4.74 6.90 -2.68
N GLY A 132 5.43 5.78 -2.88
CA GLY A 132 5.55 4.71 -1.87
C GLY A 132 6.01 5.23 -0.51
N ARG A 133 7.07 6.05 -0.50
CA ARG A 133 7.61 6.68 0.70
C ARG A 133 6.80 7.90 1.12
N ASP A 134 6.46 8.78 0.19
CA ASP A 134 6.00 10.12 0.59
C ASP A 134 4.48 10.24 0.74
N LEU A 135 3.71 9.36 0.10
CA LEU A 135 2.25 9.40 0.09
C LEU A 135 1.63 8.18 0.76
N PHE A 136 1.97 6.97 0.30
CA PHE A 136 1.33 5.75 0.80
C PHE A 136 1.80 5.38 2.22
N ALA A 137 3.10 5.46 2.51
CA ALA A 137 3.61 5.14 3.84
C ALA A 137 3.01 6.03 4.95
N PRO A 138 2.95 7.37 4.84
CA PRO A 138 2.30 8.18 5.86
C PRO A 138 0.79 7.92 5.92
N ALA A 139 0.12 7.68 4.79
CA ALA A 139 -1.29 7.30 4.78
C ALA A 139 -1.55 6.01 5.58
N VAL A 140 -0.69 4.98 5.43
CA VAL A 140 -0.77 3.75 6.24
C VAL A 140 -0.59 4.05 7.73
N ALA A 141 0.29 4.99 8.11
CA ALA A 141 0.50 5.35 9.51
C ALA A 141 -0.69 6.09 10.15
N TYR A 142 -1.56 6.72 9.35
CA TYR A 142 -2.79 7.38 9.82
C TYR A 142 -3.96 6.41 10.05
N ILE A 143 -3.90 5.20 9.47
CA ILE A 143 -4.94 4.17 9.54
C ILE A 143 -4.75 3.34 10.80
#